data_AF-G6G0G4-F1
#
_entry.id   AF-G6G0G4-F1
#
_cell.length_a   1.000
_cell.length_b   1.000
_cell.length_c   1.000
_cell.angle_alpha   90.00
_cell.angle_beta   90.00
_cell.angle_gamma   90.00
#
_symmetry.space_group_name_H-M   'P 1'
#
loop_
_entity.id
_entity.type
_entity.pdbx_description
1 polymer ?
#
loop_
_entity_poly.entity_id
_entity_poly.type
_entity_poly.pdbx_seq_one_letter_code
_entity_poly.pdbx_strand_id
1 'polypeptide(L)'
;MRSFWWEYLGERFEVIFKLITGGYWKTYTSPSDPSVTRRVLVVEYPPVEDLLGDSEIWMNEYELEELDPAVRSMLFQTLKMDAPEFGCSYS
;
A
#
# COMPACT_ATOMS: atom_id res chain seq x y z
N MET A 1 13.01 -8.85 -8.90
CA MET A 1 11.57 -8.53 -8.99
C MET A 1 11.45 -7.04 -9.30
N ARG A 2 10.61 -6.61 -10.26
CA ARG A 2 10.50 -5.19 -10.66
C ARG A 2 9.09 -4.60 -10.42
N SER A 3 8.19 -5.44 -9.96
CA SER A 3 6.79 -5.16 -9.74
C SER A 3 6.19 -6.18 -8.77
N PHE A 4 4.98 -5.92 -8.30
CA PHE A 4 4.14 -6.88 -7.59
C PHE A 4 2.67 -6.67 -7.98
N TRP A 5 1.83 -7.68 -7.75
CA TRP A 5 0.40 -7.55 -7.98
C TRP A 5 -0.30 -7.06 -6.72
N TRP A 6 -1.17 -6.06 -6.86
CA TRP A 6 -2.06 -5.57 -5.80
C TRP A 6 -3.51 -5.67 -6.28
N GLU A 7 -4.43 -5.90 -5.36
CA GLU A 7 -5.86 -6.03 -5.66
C GLU A 7 -6.64 -4.90 -4.97
N TYR A 8 -7.53 -4.25 -5.72
CA TYR A 8 -8.38 -3.17 -5.24
C TYR A 8 -9.75 -3.23 -5.90
N LEU A 9 -10.79 -3.23 -5.07
CA LEU A 9 -12.19 -3.33 -5.52
C LEU A 9 -12.45 -4.51 -6.48
N GLY A 10 -11.69 -5.61 -6.33
CA GLY A 10 -11.79 -6.80 -7.16
C GLY A 10 -11.01 -6.74 -8.47
N GLU A 11 -10.29 -5.64 -8.73
CA GLU A 11 -9.39 -5.51 -9.87
C GLU A 11 -7.94 -5.72 -9.42
N ARG A 12 -7.19 -6.45 -10.23
CA ARG A 12 -5.79 -6.80 -9.93
C ARG A 12 -4.88 -6.05 -10.90
N PHE A 13 -3.95 -5.28 -10.36
CA PHE A 13 -3.01 -4.52 -11.18
C PHE A 13 -1.56 -4.70 -10.75
N GLU A 14 -0.66 -4.46 -11.70
CA GLU A 14 0.77 -4.61 -11.52
C GLU A 14 1.37 -3.29 -11.03
N VAL A 15 1.78 -3.25 -9.76
CA VAL A 15 2.52 -2.13 -9.19
C VAL A 15 3.98 -2.25 -9.59
N ILE A 16 4.42 -1.42 -10.53
CA ILE A 16 5.81 -1.30 -10.98
C ILE A 16 6.58 -0.35 -10.06
N PHE A 17 7.61 -0.85 -9.36
CA PHE A 17 8.38 -0.04 -8.38
C PHE A 17 9.00 1.22 -8.98
N LYS A 18 9.46 1.16 -10.22
CA LYS A 18 10.11 2.30 -10.90
C LYS A 18 9.17 3.49 -11.10
N LEU A 19 7.87 3.26 -11.07
CA LEU A 19 6.86 4.31 -11.24
C LEU A 19 6.48 4.97 -9.91
N ILE A 20 6.81 4.36 -8.77
CA ILE A 20 6.52 4.95 -7.45
C ILE A 20 7.30 6.26 -7.28
N THR A 21 6.60 7.35 -7.00
CA THR A 21 7.20 8.68 -6.83
C THR A 21 7.47 9.03 -5.36
N GLY A 22 6.77 8.38 -4.45
CA GLY A 22 6.84 8.64 -3.02
C GLY A 22 5.83 7.83 -2.25
N GLY A 23 5.76 8.07 -0.94
CA GLY A 23 4.76 7.46 -0.08
C GLY A 23 4.90 7.92 1.35
N TYR A 24 3.82 7.77 2.10
CA TYR A 24 3.73 8.24 3.47
C TYR A 24 2.70 7.43 4.25
N TRP A 25 2.86 7.41 5.57
CA TRP A 25 1.87 6.82 6.46
C TRP A 25 0.74 7.80 6.73
N LYS A 26 -0.50 7.31 6.68
CA LYS A 26 -1.70 8.08 6.99
C LYS A 26 -2.57 7.28 7.95
N THR A 27 -3.19 7.97 8.89
CA THR A 27 -4.25 7.40 9.71
C THR A 27 -5.57 7.59 8.96
N TYR A 28 -6.26 6.49 8.69
CA TYR A 28 -7.57 6.47 8.06
C TYR A 28 -8.62 6.02 9.06
N THR A 29 -9.62 6.87 9.28
CA THR A 29 -10.80 6.54 10.08
C THR A 29 -11.95 6.23 9.12
N SER A 30 -12.60 5.08 9.30
CA SER A 30 -13.66 4.65 8.40
C SER A 30 -14.83 5.65 8.45
N PRO A 31 -15.32 6.15 7.30
CA PRO A 31 -16.46 7.05 7.27
C PRO A 31 -17.78 6.36 7.63
N SER A 32 -17.86 5.02 7.47
CA SER A 32 -19.03 4.23 7.86
C SER A 32 -19.00 3.79 9.33
N ASP A 33 -17.80 3.72 9.94
CA ASP A 33 -17.62 3.41 11.36
C ASP A 33 -16.43 4.19 11.93
N PRO A 34 -16.67 5.36 12.55
CA PRO A 34 -15.60 6.19 13.09
C PRO A 34 -14.79 5.56 14.24
N SER A 35 -15.27 4.45 14.82
CA SER A 35 -14.51 3.69 15.83
C SER A 35 -13.37 2.89 15.20
N VAL A 36 -13.46 2.58 13.90
CA VAL A 36 -12.43 1.87 13.14
C VAL A 36 -11.42 2.89 12.61
N THR A 37 -10.28 2.98 13.30
CA THR A 37 -9.13 3.75 12.86
C THR A 37 -7.98 2.80 12.54
N ARG A 38 -7.44 2.91 11.33
CA ARG A 38 -6.35 2.07 10.83
C ARG A 38 -5.24 2.92 10.24
N ARG A 39 -4.02 2.40 10.27
CA ARG A 39 -2.89 3.02 9.58
C ARG A 39 -2.82 2.44 8.17
N VAL A 40 -2.62 3.32 7.20
CA VAL A 40 -2.49 2.97 5.77
C VAL A 40 -1.20 3.56 5.23
N LEU A 41 -0.52 2.79 4.38
CA LEU A 41 0.56 3.28 3.55
C LEU A 41 -0.05 3.84 2.28
N VAL A 42 0.11 5.14 2.07
CA VAL A 42 -0.23 5.79 0.81
C VAL A 42 1.01 5.76 -0.06
N VAL A 43 0.93 5.11 -1.22
CA VAL A 43 1.99 5.04 -2.22
C VAL A 43 1.61 5.97 -3.37
N GLU A 44 2.41 7.00 -3.59
CA GLU A 44 2.22 7.92 -4.70
C GLU A 44 2.64 7.23 -6.00
N TYR A 45 1.75 7.25 -6.97
CA TYR A 45 1.89 6.56 -8.25
C TYR A 45 1.44 7.48 -9.39
N PRO A 46 2.09 7.45 -10.57
CA PRO A 46 1.58 8.21 -11.70
C PRO A 46 0.14 7.78 -12.00
N PRO A 47 -0.72 8.71 -12.48
CA PRO A 47 -2.07 8.38 -12.86
C PRO A 47 -2.05 7.23 -13.87
N VAL A 48 -2.70 6.12 -13.52
CA VAL A 48 -2.89 4.98 -14.42
C VAL A 48 -4.35 4.99 -14.84
N GLU A 49 -4.63 4.82 -16.13
CA GLU A 49 -6.01 4.72 -16.64
C GLU A 49 -6.76 3.56 -15.94
N ASP A 50 -6.05 2.46 -15.69
CA ASP A 50 -6.55 1.27 -14.96
C ASP A 50 -6.80 1.52 -13.46
N LEU A 51 -6.32 2.64 -12.91
CA LEU A 51 -6.62 3.10 -11.55
C LEU A 51 -7.69 4.20 -11.55
N LEU A 52 -8.49 4.30 -12.61
CA LEU A 52 -9.50 5.35 -12.78
C LEU A 52 -8.93 6.79 -12.69
N GLY A 53 -7.62 6.93 -12.93
CA GLY A 53 -6.91 8.21 -12.81
C GLY A 53 -6.40 8.53 -11.40
N ASP A 54 -6.53 7.63 -10.44
CA ASP A 54 -5.96 7.81 -9.10
C ASP A 54 -4.43 7.90 -9.17
N SER A 55 -3.87 8.83 -8.40
CA SER A 55 -2.42 9.03 -8.24
C SER A 55 -1.87 8.44 -6.94
N GLU A 56 -2.70 7.68 -6.22
CA GLU A 56 -2.35 7.13 -4.91
C GLU A 56 -2.88 5.71 -4.79
N ILE A 57 -2.04 4.81 -4.27
CA ILE A 57 -2.41 3.45 -3.91
C ILE A 57 -2.45 3.37 -2.37
N TRP A 58 -3.58 2.99 -1.81
CA TRP A 58 -3.82 2.98 -0.36
C TRP A 58 -3.77 1.57 0.19
N MET A 59 -2.65 1.18 0.79
CA MET A 59 -2.43 -0.17 1.33
C MET A 59 -2.63 -0.19 2.85
N ASN A 60 -3.48 -1.07 3.34
CA ASN A 60 -3.66 -1.33 4.76
C ASN A 60 -2.51 -2.17 5.32
N GLU A 61 -2.29 -2.11 6.63
CA GLU A 61 -1.24 -2.90 7.28
C GLU A 61 -1.39 -4.42 7.05
N TYR A 62 -2.61 -4.96 7.09
CA TYR A 62 -2.83 -6.38 6.80
C TYR A 62 -2.49 -6.77 5.36
N GLU A 63 -2.74 -5.88 4.38
CA GLU A 63 -2.38 -6.12 2.98
C GLU A 63 -0.85 -6.12 2.80
N LEU A 64 -0.15 -5.28 3.56
CA LEU A 64 1.32 -5.26 3.59
C LEU A 64 1.90 -6.50 4.28
N GLU A 65 1.19 -7.10 5.24
CA GLU A 65 1.59 -8.37 5.86
C GLU A 65 1.49 -9.55 4.88
N GLU A 66 0.50 -9.52 3.99
CA GLU A 66 0.26 -10.55 2.97
C GLU A 66 1.27 -10.50 1.80
N LEU A 67 1.96 -9.37 1.62
CA LEU A 67 3.02 -9.26 0.61
C LEU A 67 4.21 -10.16 0.95
N ASP A 68 4.79 -10.76 -0.09
CA ASP A 68 6.05 -11.49 0.03
C ASP A 68 7.11 -10.61 0.74
N PRO A 69 7.86 -11.14 1.72
CA PRO A 69 8.83 -10.36 2.49
C PRO A 69 9.86 -9.60 1.63
N ALA A 70 10.28 -10.15 0.49
CA ALA A 70 11.20 -9.50 -0.42
C ALA A 70 10.53 -8.35 -1.20
N VAL A 71 9.26 -8.51 -1.58
CA VAL A 71 8.44 -7.44 -2.18
C VAL A 71 8.29 -6.29 -1.20
N ARG A 72 7.93 -6.60 0.04
CA ARG A 72 7.74 -5.62 1.11
C ARG A 72 9.03 -4.86 1.41
N SER A 73 10.15 -5.58 1.52
CA SER A 73 11.47 -4.95 1.72
C SER A 73 11.81 -3.99 0.58
N MET A 74 11.59 -4.40 -0.67
CA MET A 74 11.85 -3.57 -1.84
C MET A 74 10.91 -2.35 -1.92
N LEU A 75 9.64 -2.48 -1.50
CA LEU A 75 8.71 -1.36 -1.39
C LEU A 75 9.23 -0.30 -0.43
N PHE A 76 9.59 -0.69 0.80
CA PHE A 76 10.13 0.25 1.78
C PHE A 76 11.47 0.87 1.37
N GLN A 77 12.35 0.10 0.72
CA GLN A 77 13.57 0.63 0.11
C GLN A 77 13.29 1.67 -0.98
N THR A 78 12.32 1.40 -1.85
CA THR A 78 11.91 2.31 -2.94
C THR A 78 11.36 3.62 -2.37
N LEU A 79 10.55 3.51 -1.33
CA LEU A 79 9.95 4.65 -0.63
C LEU A 79 10.94 5.40 0.27
N LYS A 80 12.14 4.84 0.51
CA LYS A 80 13.13 5.35 1.49
C LYS A 80 12.52 5.50 2.88
N MET A 81 11.68 4.54 3.27
CA MET A 81 11.00 4.48 4.55
C MET A 81 11.52 3.30 5.36
N ASP A 82 11.52 3.44 6.68
CA ASP A 82 11.75 2.30 7.56
C ASP A 82 10.57 1.32 7.46
N ALA A 83 10.87 0.03 7.40
CA ALA A 83 9.85 -1.00 7.48
C ALA A 83 9.22 -0.94 8.87
N PRO A 84 7.89 -0.78 8.99
CA PRO A 84 7.22 -0.73 10.27
C PRO A 84 7.27 -2.12 10.94
N GLU A 85 7.27 -2.13 12.26
CA GLU A 85 6.86 -3.31 13.00
C GLU A 85 5.36 -3.52 12.79
N PHE A 86 4.99 -4.58 12.08
CA PHE A 86 3.60 -4.97 11.91
C PHE A 86 3.12 -5.62 13.21
N GLY A 87 2.13 -5.02 13.85
CA GLY A 87 1.53 -5.57 15.06
C GLY A 87 0.62 -6.74 14.71
N CYS A 88 1.18 -7.95 14.55
CA CYS A 88 0.39 -9.17 14.44
C CYS A 88 -0.51 -9.31 15.68
N SER A 89 -1.77 -8.91 15.56
CA SER A 89 -2.82 -9.20 16.54
C SER A 89 -3.96 -9.90 15.83
N TYR A 90 -3.70 -11.12 15.38
CA TYR A 90 -4.77 -12.08 15.11
C TYR A 90 -5.43 -12.37 16.46
N SER A 91 -6.63 -11.81 16.66
CA SER A 91 -7.55 -12.19 17.74
C SER A 91 -8.38 -13.38 17.31
#